data_AF-A0A7K4WMF4-F1
#
_entry.id   AF-A0A7K4WMF4-F1
#
_cell.length_a   1.000
_cell.length_b   1.000
_cell.length_c   1.000
_cell.angle_alpha   90.00
_cell.angle_beta   90.00
_cell.angle_gamma   90.00
#
_symmetry.space_group_name_H-M   'P 1'
#
loop_
_entity.id
_entity.type
_entity.pdbx_description
1 polymer ?
#
loop_
_entity_poly.entity_id
_entity_poly.type
_entity_poly.pdbx_seq_one_letter_code
_entity_poly.pdbx_strand_id
1 'polypeptide(L)' 'SKGGGCGVQARSRPLWFSQAAAYGRCVAAAAAGPAELRRDTCLDEFQALRECFARAVRPGPD' A
#
# COMPACT_ATOMS: atom_id res chain seq x y z
N SER A 1 -4.88 3.41 -17.95
CA SER A 1 -4.52 4.22 -16.76
C SER A 1 -4.95 3.52 -15.49
N LYS A 2 -3.98 3.06 -14.70
CA LYS A 2 -4.14 2.20 -13.52
C LYS A 2 -4.58 3.06 -12.33
N GLY A 3 -5.89 3.32 -12.24
CA GLY A 3 -6.49 4.10 -11.17
C GLY A 3 -6.58 3.31 -9.87
N GLY A 4 -5.49 3.28 -9.10
CA GLY A 4 -5.42 2.71 -7.76
C GLY A 4 -5.27 3.81 -6.70
N GLY A 5 -6.03 4.90 -6.81
CA GLY A 5 -6.04 5.93 -5.77
C GLY A 5 -6.62 5.39 -4.47
N CYS A 6 -6.22 5.97 -3.34
CA CYS A 6 -6.78 5.71 -2.01
C CYS A 6 -8.30 6.00 -2.02
N GLY A 7 -9.08 5.04 -2.49
CA GLY A 7 -10.51 5.18 -2.72
C GLY A 7 -11.30 4.66 -1.52
N VAL A 8 -12.35 5.41 -1.16
CA VAL A 8 -13.33 5.03 -0.15
C VAL A 8 -14.03 3.74 -0.55
N GLN A 9 -13.66 2.61 0.05
CA GLN A 9 -14.48 1.40 -0.07
C GLN A 9 -15.49 1.37 1.07
N ALA A 10 -16.76 1.25 0.69
CA ALA A 10 -17.89 1.22 1.58
C ALA A 10 -17.79 0.02 2.55
N ARG A 11 -18.00 0.28 3.85
CA ARG A 11 -18.10 -0.68 4.96
C ARG A 11 -16.75 -1.02 5.63
N SER A 12 -16.41 -0.20 6.61
CA SER A 12 -15.69 -0.56 7.84
C SER A 12 -14.27 -1.15 7.74
N ARG A 13 -13.67 -1.23 6.55
CA ARG A 13 -12.26 -1.61 6.39
C ARG A 13 -11.36 -0.38 6.33
N PRO A 14 -10.21 -0.36 7.03
CA PRO A 14 -9.25 0.73 6.92
C PRO A 14 -8.84 0.97 5.47
N LEU A 15 -8.86 2.24 5.05
CA LEU A 15 -8.64 2.71 3.67
C LEU A 15 -7.32 2.23 3.03
N TRP A 16 -6.36 1.78 3.85
CA TRP A 16 -5.04 1.33 3.41
C TRP A 16 -4.94 -0.17 3.10
N PHE A 17 -5.96 -1.00 3.41
CA PHE A 17 -5.87 -2.47 3.25
C PHE A 17 -5.57 -2.91 1.81
N SER A 18 -6.16 -2.23 0.82
CA SER A 18 -5.93 -2.53 -0.60
C SER A 18 -4.49 -2.24 -1.02
N GLN A 19 -3.94 -1.11 -0.55
CA GLN A 19 -2.54 -0.74 -0.76
C GLN A 19 -1.58 -1.69 -0.01
N ALA A 20 -1.92 -2.12 1.21
CA ALA A 20 -1.12 -3.10 1.95
C ALA A 20 -1.07 -4.46 1.23
N ALA A 21 -2.21 -4.90 0.68
CA ALA A 21 -2.25 -6.12 -0.12
C ALA A 21 -1.45 -6.00 -1.43
N ALA A 22 -1.44 -4.83 -2.08
CA ALA A 22 -0.61 -4.57 -3.26
C ALA A 22 0.89 -4.62 -2.92
N TYR A 23 1.31 -3.92 -1.86
CA TYR A 23 2.68 -3.94 -1.38
C TYR A 23 3.14 -5.36 -0.98
N GLY A 24 2.33 -6.09 -0.22
CA GLY A 24 2.63 -7.47 0.19
C GLY A 24 2.77 -8.43 -0.99
N ARG A 25 1.93 -8.29 -2.04
CA ARG A 25 2.08 -9.07 -3.28
C ARG A 25 3.37 -8.76 -4.02
N CYS A 26 3.75 -7.49 -4.10
CA CYS A 26 5.03 -7.10 -4.70
C CYS A 26 6.21 -7.70 -3.94
N VAL A 27 6.21 -7.60 -2.61
CA VAL A 27 7.27 -8.16 -1.76
C VAL A 27 7.36 -9.68 -1.91
N ALA A 28 6.22 -10.39 -1.89
CA ALA A 28 6.20 -11.83 -2.07
C ALA A 28 6.75 -12.26 -3.44
N ALA A 29 6.38 -11.53 -4.52
CA ALA A 29 6.90 -11.79 -5.86
C ALA A 29 8.41 -11.51 -5.96
N ALA A 30 8.88 -10.42 -5.35
CA ALA A 30 10.29 -10.08 -5.34
C ALA A 30 11.13 -11.04 -4.48
N ALA A 31 10.55 -11.58 -3.39
CA ALA A 31 11.20 -12.54 -2.51
C ALA A 31 11.20 -13.99 -3.06
N ALA A 32 10.38 -14.27 -4.08
CA ALA A 32 10.32 -15.59 -4.70
C ALA A 32 11.52 -15.89 -5.62
N GLY A 33 12.36 -14.89 -5.92
CA GLY A 33 13.57 -15.05 -6.70
C GLY A 33 14.80 -15.36 -5.84
N PRO A 34 15.90 -15.85 -6.45
CA PRO A 34 17.17 -16.09 -5.77
C PRO A 34 17.95 -14.80 -5.44
N ALA A 35 17.44 -13.64 -5.87
CA ALA A 35 18.08 -12.34 -5.69
C ALA A 35 17.66 -11.69 -4.38
N GLU A 36 18.60 -10.97 -3.74
CA GLU A 36 18.35 -10.19 -2.54
C GLU A 36 17.21 -9.18 -2.75
N LEU A 37 16.30 -9.10 -1.79
CA LEU A 37 15.13 -8.23 -1.87
C LEU A 37 15.57 -6.76 -1.86
N ARG A 38 15.61 -6.13 -3.04
CA ARG A 38 15.92 -4.70 -3.15
C ARG A 38 14.77 -3.86 -2.62
N ARG A 39 15.08 -2.96 -1.68
CA ARG A 39 14.12 -1.99 -1.10
C ARG A 39 13.38 -1.17 -2.16
N ASP A 40 14.03 -0.96 -3.30
CA ASP A 40 13.58 -0.08 -4.36
C ASP A 40 12.55 -0.76 -5.30
N THR A 41 12.47 -2.10 -5.28
CA THR A 41 11.59 -2.88 -6.18
C THR A 41 10.10 -2.61 -5.94
N CYS A 42 9.69 -2.43 -4.69
CA CYS A 42 8.30 -2.20 -4.30
C CYS A 42 8.04 -0.78 -3.79
N LEU A 43 8.89 0.18 -4.19
CA LEU A 43 8.88 1.54 -3.68
C LEU A 43 7.57 2.29 -3.98
N ASP A 44 7.02 2.13 -5.19
CA ASP A 44 5.74 2.74 -5.58
C ASP A 44 4.58 2.27 -4.69
N GLU A 45 4.47 0.95 -4.50
CA GLU A 45 3.41 0.36 -3.68
C GLU A 45 3.58 0.73 -2.19
N PHE A 46 4.83 0.85 -1.73
CA PHE A 46 5.13 1.33 -0.38
C PHE A 46 4.73 2.80 -0.18
N GLN A 47 5.01 3.67 -1.16
CA GLN A 47 4.62 5.08 -1.09
C GLN A 47 3.10 5.25 -1.06
N ALA A 48 2.39 4.51 -1.91
CA ALA A 48 0.93 4.50 -1.92
C ALA A 48 0.35 4.01 -0.58
N LEU A 49 0.91 2.94 0.00
CA LEU A 49 0.53 2.44 1.32
C LEU A 49 0.76 3.48 2.41
N ARG A 50 1.94 4.09 2.44
CA ARG A 50 2.30 5.10 3.45
C ARG A 50 1.37 6.31 3.38
N GLU A 51 1.03 6.76 2.17
CA GLU A 51 0.12 7.89 2.00
C GLU A 51 -1.30 7.56 2.48
N CYS A 52 -1.83 6.39 2.11
CA CYS A 52 -3.12 5.92 2.58
C CYS A 52 -3.18 5.77 4.10
N PHE A 53 -2.13 5.22 4.70
CA PHE A 53 -2.01 5.07 6.14
C PHE A 53 -1.97 6.43 6.84
N ALA A 54 -1.15 7.37 6.35
CA ALA A 54 -1.07 8.71 6.91
C ALA A 54 -2.42 9.44 6.86
N ARG A 55 -3.16 9.34 5.73
CA ARG A 55 -4.50 9.92 5.59
C ARG A 55 -5.51 9.30 6.55
N ALA A 56 -5.42 7.99 6.80
CA ALA A 56 -6.32 7.26 7.69
C ALA A 56 -6.01 7.48 9.19
N VAL A 57 -4.75 7.78 9.53
CA VAL A 57 -4.29 8.01 10.91
C VAL A 57 -4.33 9.48 11.31
N ARG A 58 -4.53 10.42 10.37
CA ARG A 58 -4.80 11.81 10.76
C ARG A 58 -6.09 11.86 11.58
N PRO A 59 -6.05 12.26 12.87
CA PRO A 59 -7.27 12.54 13.61
C PRO A 59 -8.00 13.67 12.87
N GLY A 60 -9.32 13.56 12.75
CA GLY A 60 -10.12 14.70 12.30
C GLY A 60 -9.89 15.90 13.21
N PRO A 61 -10.11 17.15 12.74
CA PRO A 61 -10.12 18.29 13.65
C PRO A 61 -11.17 18.00 14.74
N ASP A 62 -10.72 18.10 15.99
CA ASP A 62 -11.56 18.04 17.20
C ASP A 62 -12.75 19.00 17.11
#